data_AF-M4CY57-F1
#
_entry.id   AF-M4CY57-F1
#
_cell.length_a   1.000
_cell.length_b   1.000
_cell.length_c   1.000
_cell.angle_alpha   90.00
_cell.angle_beta   90.00
_cell.angle_gamma   90.00
#
_symmetry.space_group_name_H-M   'P 1'
#
loop_
_entity.id
_entity.type
_entity.pdbx_description
1 polymer ?
#
loop_
_entity_poly.entity_id
_entity_poly.type
_entity_poly.pdbx_seq_one_letter_code
_entity_poly.pdbx_strand_id
1 'polypeptide(L)' 'MAAQDKSAKVSATCCVRIRQMGKNPKCLCAVMLSSTARNSGAKPEISMTIPKRCNIADRPIGYKCGAYSLP' A
#
# COMPACT_ATOMS: atom_id res chain seq x y z
N MET A 1 -0.31 -10.66 -8.44
CA MET A 1 -0.28 -9.18 -8.40
C MET A 1 0.43 -8.70 -7.15
N ALA A 2 1.09 -7.53 -7.17
CA ALA A 2 1.84 -6.99 -6.04
C ALA A 2 1.04 -6.87 -4.72
N ALA A 3 -0.28 -6.63 -4.82
CA ALA A 3 -1.18 -6.52 -3.68
C ALA A 3 -1.67 -7.87 -3.12
N GLN A 4 -1.28 -8.99 -3.73
CA GLN A 4 -1.70 -10.34 -3.34
C GLN A 4 -0.53 -11.21 -2.86
N ASP A 5 0.67 -10.91 -3.33
CA ASP A 5 1.90 -11.67 -3.10
C ASP A 5 3.05 -10.73 -2.67
N LYS A 6 3.69 -11.09 -1.54
CA LYS A 6 4.84 -10.37 -0.95
C LYS A 6 6.09 -10.41 -1.83
N SER A 7 6.19 -11.42 -2.70
CA SER A 7 7.35 -11.63 -3.59
C SER A 7 7.13 -11.04 -4.99
N ALA A 8 5.89 -10.81 -5.40
CA ALA A 8 5.57 -10.31 -6.74
C ALA A 8 6.07 -8.88 -6.99
N LYS A 9 7.00 -8.68 -7.93
CA LYS A 9 7.57 -7.35 -8.24
C LYS A 9 6.50 -6.25 -8.39
N VAL A 10 6.80 -5.07 -7.85
CA VAL A 10 5.97 -3.87 -8.03
C VAL A 10 6.46 -3.10 -9.24
N SER A 11 5.55 -2.73 -10.15
CA SER A 11 5.94 -1.93 -11.31
C SER A 11 6.31 -0.50 -10.91
N ALA A 12 7.23 0.13 -11.65
CA ALA A 12 7.64 1.51 -11.41
C ALA A 12 6.43 2.46 -11.44
N THR A 13 5.52 2.29 -12.41
CA THR A 13 4.29 3.07 -12.53
C THR A 13 3.41 2.95 -11.29
N CYS A 14 3.27 1.74 -10.72
CA CYS A 14 2.55 1.55 -9.47
C CYS A 14 3.21 2.33 -8.34
N CYS A 15 4.53 2.24 -8.18
CA CYS A 15 5.26 2.96 -7.14
C CYS A 15 5.13 4.48 -7.25
N VAL A 16 5.11 5.05 -8.46
CA VAL A 16 4.85 6.48 -8.68
C VAL A 16 3.46 6.87 -8.14
N ARG A 17 2.43 6.06 -8.42
CA ARG A 17 1.07 6.31 -7.92
C ARG A 17 0.99 6.17 -6.39
N ILE A 18 1.62 5.14 -5.83
CA ILE A 18 1.67 4.97 -4.37
C ILE A 18 2.41 6.12 -3.69
N ARG A 19 3.50 6.64 -4.28
CA ARG A 19 4.19 7.82 -3.76
C ARG A 19 3.30 9.06 -3.76
N GLN A 20 2.49 9.25 -4.79
CA GLN A 20 1.52 10.36 -4.85
C GLN A 20 0.44 10.22 -3.75
N MET A 21 -0.13 9.02 -3.60
CA MET A 21 -1.15 8.75 -2.57
C MET A 21 -0.57 8.82 -1.15
N GLY A 22 0.69 8.39 -0.97
CA GLY A 22 1.39 8.35 0.31
C GLY A 22 1.66 9.71 0.94
N LYS A 23 1.56 10.80 0.16
CA LYS A 23 1.57 12.18 0.70
C LYS A 23 0.41 12.44 1.66
N ASN A 24 -0.67 11.67 1.54
CA ASN A 24 -1.79 11.67 2.47
C ASN A 24 -2.01 10.23 2.99
N PRO A 25 -1.45 9.87 4.16
CA PRO A 25 -1.54 8.50 4.66
C PRO A 25 -2.97 8.01 4.86
N LYS A 26 -3.91 8.90 5.22
CA LYS A 26 -5.34 8.55 5.35
C LYS A 26 -5.93 8.14 4.00
N CYS A 27 -5.60 8.85 2.92
CA CYS A 27 -6.01 8.50 1.57
C CYS A 27 -5.40 7.16 1.13
N LEU A 28 -4.10 6.96 1.37
CA LEU A 28 -3.42 5.71 1.08
C LEU A 28 -4.07 4.51 1.80
N CYS A 29 -4.35 4.64 3.10
CA CYS A 29 -5.05 3.61 3.88
C CYS A 29 -6.43 3.30 3.27
N ALA A 30 -7.22 4.33 2.93
CA ALA A 30 -8.55 4.16 2.38
C ALA A 30 -8.53 3.39 1.06
N VAL A 31 -7.58 3.71 0.16
CA VAL A 31 -7.44 3.00 -1.13
C VAL A 31 -7.05 1.55 -0.92
N MET A 32 -6.02 1.29 -0.10
CA MET A 32 -5.50 -0.06 0.12
C MET A 32 -6.47 -0.98 0.88
N LEU A 33 -7.36 -0.40 1.69
CA LEU A 33 -8.39 -1.11 2.45
C LEU A 33 -9.78 -1.05 1.80
N SER A 34 -9.89 -0.43 0.63
CA SER A 34 -11.17 -0.28 -0.08
C SER A 34 -11.77 -1.64 -0.43
N SER A 35 -13.10 -1.70 -0.47
CA SER A 35 -13.84 -2.87 -0.96
C SER A 35 -13.42 -3.21 -2.39
N THR A 36 -13.18 -2.20 -3.25
CA THR A 36 -12.67 -2.39 -4.61
C THR A 36 -11.34 -3.15 -4.65
N ALA A 37 -10.38 -2.76 -3.80
CA ALA A 37 -9.09 -3.47 -3.72
C ALA A 37 -9.29 -4.92 -3.26
N ARG A 38 -10.11 -5.15 -2.23
CA ARG A 38 -10.42 -6.49 -1.71
C ARG A 38 -11.11 -7.37 -2.74
N ASN A 39 -12.08 -6.84 -3.47
CA ASN A 39 -12.79 -7.55 -4.53
C ASN A 39 -11.89 -7.90 -5.71
N SER A 40 -10.81 -7.13 -5.92
CA SER A 40 -9.73 -7.44 -6.88
C SER A 40 -8.72 -8.49 -6.33
N GLY A 41 -9.02 -9.10 -5.19
CA GLY A 41 -8.19 -10.10 -4.51
C GLY A 41 -7.05 -9.53 -3.68
N ALA A 42 -6.94 -8.21 -3.53
CA ALA A 42 -5.88 -7.60 -2.73
C ALA A 42 -5.98 -8.01 -1.25
N LYS A 43 -4.86 -8.38 -0.67
CA LYS A 43 -4.74 -8.75 0.74
C LYS A 43 -4.21 -7.54 1.51
N PRO A 44 -4.96 -6.96 2.47
CA PRO A 44 -4.56 -5.77 3.21
C PRO A 44 -3.15 -5.84 3.80
N GLU A 45 -2.80 -6.96 4.42
CA GLU A 45 -1.49 -7.21 5.03
C GLU A 45 -0.35 -7.26 4.01
N ILE A 46 -0.63 -7.56 2.75
CA ILE A 46 0.34 -7.48 1.66
C ILE A 46 0.38 -6.06 1.08
N SER A 47 -0.78 -5.48 0.81
CA SER A 47 -0.96 -4.14 0.27
C SER A 47 -0.26 -3.07 1.11
N MET A 48 -0.32 -3.17 2.43
CA MET A 48 0.35 -2.26 3.37
C MET A 48 1.88 -2.30 3.29
N THR A 49 2.47 -3.38 2.76
CA THR A 49 3.91 -3.48 2.56
C THR A 49 4.40 -2.84 1.26
N ILE A 50 3.49 -2.53 0.32
CA ILE A 50 3.85 -1.97 -1.00
C ILE A 50 4.65 -0.66 -0.87
N PRO A 51 4.29 0.32 -0.01
CA PRO A 51 5.07 1.54 0.14
C PRO A 51 6.55 1.28 0.51
N LYS A 52 6.79 0.29 1.38
CA LYS A 52 8.13 -0.15 1.76
C LYS A 52 8.86 -0.82 0.59
N ARG A 53 8.18 -1.69 -0.16
CA ARG A 53 8.73 -2.37 -1.35
C ARG A 53 9.04 -1.42 -2.50
N CYS A 54 8.34 -0.30 -2.57
CA CYS A 54 8.62 0.82 -3.48
C CYS A 54 9.73 1.78 -2.99
N ASN A 55 10.34 1.50 -1.82
CA ASN A 55 11.36 2.33 -1.20
C ASN A 55 10.96 3.81 -1.05
N ILE A 56 9.71 4.08 -0.65
CA ILE A 56 9.24 5.44 -0.38
C ILE A 56 9.83 5.88 0.97
N ALA A 57 10.73 6.86 0.93
CA ALA A 57 11.49 7.34 2.10
C ALA A 57 10.59 8.06 3.12
N ASP A 58 9.78 9.01 2.68
CA ASP A 58 8.92 9.85 3.54
C ASP A 58 7.60 9.18 3.95
N ARG A 59 7.57 7.84 4.05
CA ARG A 59 6.35 7.14 4.46
C ARG A 59 6.19 7.25 5.98
N PRO A 60 4.97 7.49 6.50
CA PRO A 60 4.74 7.60 7.93
C PRO A 60 4.71 6.19 8.56
N ILE A 61 5.88 5.72 8.97
CA ILE A 61 6.06 4.42 9.64
C ILE A 61 5.25 4.40 10.93
N GLY A 62 4.52 3.30 11.18
CA GLY A 62 3.66 3.13 12.35
C GLY A 62 2.29 3.80 12.24
N TYR A 63 1.99 4.50 11.14
CA TYR A 63 0.66 5.07 10.92
C TYR A 63 -0.41 3.96 10.87
N LYS A 64 -1.46 4.12 11.69
CA LYS A 64 -2.54 3.13 11.82
C LYS A 64 -3.58 3.29 10.70
N CYS A 65 -3.66 2.28 9.83
CA CYS A 65 -4.72 2.07 8.85
C CYS A 65 -5.74 1.07 9.42
N GLY A 66 -6.52 1.47 10.43
CA GLY A 66 -7.44 0.55 11.12
C GLY A 66 -6.68 -0.54 11.88
N ALA A 67 -6.92 -1.81 11.54
CA ALA A 67 -6.22 -2.95 12.13
C ALA A 67 -4.78 -3.14 11.61
N TYR A 68 -4.37 -2.40 10.58
CA TYR A 68 -3.06 -2.51 9.96
C TYR A 68 -2.21 -1.28 10.25
N SER A 69 -0.88 -1.42 10.14
CA SER A 69 0.06 -0.30 10.24
C SER A 69 0.99 -0.27 9.04
N LEU A 70 1.43 0.95 8.67
CA LEU A 70 2.44 1.12 7.63
C LEU A 70 3.83 0.75 8.17
N PRO A 71 4.54 -0.22 7.57
CA PRO A 71 5.89 -0.64 7.98
C PRO A 71 7.00 0.22 7.35
#